data_AF-A0A177AHI5-F1
#
_entry.id   AF-A0A177AHI5-F1
#
_cell.length_a   1.000
_cell.length_b   1.000
_cell.length_c   1.000
_cell.angle_alpha   90.00
_cell.angle_beta   90.00
_cell.angle_gamma   90.00
#
_symmetry.space_group_name_H-M   'P 1'
#
loop_
_entity.id
_entity.type
_entity.pdbx_description
1 polymer ?
#
loop_
_entity_poly.entity_id
_entity_poly.type
_entity_poly.pdbx_seq_one_letter_code
_entity_poly.pdbx_strand_id
1 'polypeptide(L)'
;MRRHFPDCKPLPGAENLLSNLSRARSASSGDRIELALASSTKSHSYELKTSRPETKRLLSFFPSDRRVLGDDPRVRQGRGKPAPDIYLVALQSLNSAADSGEKAIMPNECLVLEDSVAGVEAGRRAGMRVVWVPHRDVAVEYQLRQKNVLAGRTGMIELGDDWQLGEIDDGWAENIPSLEHFDYEKYGIDVPS
;
A
#
# COMPACT_ATOMS: atom_id res chain seq x y z
N MET A 1 -5.90 -22.51 4.12
CA MET A 1 -5.92 -21.04 3.94
C MET A 1 -7.33 -20.48 3.77
N ARG A 2 -8.10 -20.83 2.71
CA ARG A 2 -9.45 -20.25 2.47
C ARG A 2 -10.48 -20.42 3.60
N ARG A 3 -10.41 -21.51 4.38
CA ARG A 3 -11.34 -21.79 5.50
C ARG A 3 -11.34 -20.70 6.58
N HIS A 4 -10.24 -19.98 6.77
CA HIS A 4 -10.12 -18.94 7.81
C HIS A 4 -10.33 -17.52 7.28
N PHE A 5 -10.55 -17.34 5.96
CA PHE A 5 -10.80 -16.01 5.41
C PHE A 5 -12.03 -15.32 6.01
N PRO A 6 -13.14 -16.04 6.29
CA PRO A 6 -14.27 -15.44 6.99
C PRO A 6 -13.98 -14.98 8.42
N ASP A 7 -12.84 -15.39 9.00
CA ASP A 7 -12.45 -15.03 10.37
C ASP A 7 -11.48 -13.84 10.42
N CYS A 8 -11.10 -13.27 9.28
CA CYS A 8 -10.18 -12.14 9.19
C CYS A 8 -10.67 -10.94 10.01
N LYS A 9 -9.73 -10.28 10.70
CA LYS A 9 -9.98 -9.06 11.47
C LYS A 9 -9.01 -7.96 11.01
N PRO A 10 -9.41 -6.68 11.13
CA PRO A 10 -8.48 -5.56 11.00
C PRO A 10 -7.26 -5.72 11.91
N LEU A 11 -6.09 -5.27 11.43
CA LEU A 11 -4.91 -5.13 12.28
C LEU A 11 -5.11 -3.99 13.29
N PRO A 12 -4.46 -4.03 14.46
CA PRO A 12 -4.42 -2.90 15.38
C PRO A 12 -4.01 -1.61 14.66
N GLY A 13 -4.71 -0.52 14.96
CA GLY A 13 -4.49 0.79 14.33
C GLY A 13 -5.11 0.98 12.94
N ALA A 14 -5.51 -0.07 12.21
CA ALA A 14 -5.98 0.06 10.82
C ALA A 14 -7.25 0.92 10.69
N GLU A 15 -8.23 0.74 11.58
CA GLU A 15 -9.48 1.51 11.55
C GLU A 15 -9.23 3.00 11.82
N ASN A 16 -8.45 3.31 12.86
CA ASN A 16 -8.09 4.69 13.19
C ASN A 16 -7.28 5.34 12.07
N LEU A 17 -6.33 4.59 11.49
CA LEU A 17 -5.49 5.07 10.40
C LEU A 17 -6.32 5.45 9.17
N LEU A 18 -7.18 4.55 8.67
CA LEU A 18 -8.01 4.86 7.51
C LEU A 18 -9.05 5.94 7.80
N SER A 19 -9.63 5.95 9.00
CA SER A 19 -10.53 7.02 9.44
C SER A 19 -9.84 8.38 9.38
N ASN A 20 -8.64 8.50 9.95
CA ASN A 20 -7.85 9.72 9.93
C ASN A 20 -7.46 10.13 8.51
N LEU A 21 -6.94 9.20 7.70
CA LEU A 21 -6.54 9.49 6.32
C LEU A 21 -7.71 9.95 5.44
N SER A 22 -8.92 9.39 5.63
CA SER A 22 -10.10 9.75 4.82
C SER A 22 -10.54 11.21 4.95
N ARG A 23 -10.14 11.86 6.06
CA ARG A 23 -10.40 13.27 6.37
C ARG A 23 -9.14 14.13 6.31
N ALA A 24 -7.98 13.52 6.11
CA ALA A 24 -6.70 14.21 6.13
C ALA A 24 -6.47 15.03 4.86
N ARG A 25 -5.51 15.95 4.97
CA ARG A 25 -5.02 16.79 3.87
C ARG A 25 -3.51 16.77 3.79
N SER A 26 -2.99 17.03 2.59
CA SER A 26 -1.57 17.32 2.38
C SER A 26 -1.21 18.63 3.07
N ALA A 27 -0.24 18.62 3.97
CA ALA A 27 0.23 19.82 4.66
C ALA A 27 0.86 20.85 3.70
N SER A 28 1.39 20.39 2.56
CA SER A 28 2.05 21.27 1.58
C SER A 28 1.10 21.88 0.56
N SER A 29 0.07 21.14 0.12
CA SER A 29 -0.86 21.62 -0.91
C SER A 29 -2.26 21.94 -0.40
N GLY A 30 -2.65 21.41 0.76
CA GLY A 30 -4.00 21.50 1.30
C GLY A 30 -4.99 20.53 0.63
N ASP A 31 -4.57 19.77 -0.38
CA ASP A 31 -5.41 18.80 -1.09
C ASP A 31 -5.80 17.65 -0.17
N ARG A 32 -6.93 17.01 -0.46
CA ARG A 32 -7.36 15.84 0.32
C ARG A 32 -6.41 14.66 0.10
N ILE A 33 -6.22 13.85 1.12
CA ILE A 33 -5.53 12.57 0.97
C ILE A 33 -6.49 11.59 0.29
N GLU A 34 -6.08 11.10 -0.88
CA GLU A 34 -6.81 10.11 -1.64
C GLU A 34 -6.40 8.68 -1.26
N LEU A 35 -7.37 7.76 -1.22
CA LEU A 35 -7.19 6.38 -0.77
C LEU A 35 -7.54 5.37 -1.87
N ALA A 36 -6.63 4.42 -2.09
CA ALA A 36 -6.82 3.28 -2.98
C ALA A 36 -6.37 1.98 -2.31
N LEU A 37 -6.97 0.87 -2.72
CA LEU A 37 -6.59 -0.48 -2.28
C LEU A 37 -5.90 -1.21 -3.44
N ALA A 38 -4.69 -1.73 -3.20
CA ALA A 38 -3.95 -2.56 -4.14
C ALA A 38 -3.58 -3.90 -3.48
N SER A 39 -4.20 -5.00 -3.91
CA SER A 39 -4.01 -6.32 -3.29
C SER A 39 -3.90 -7.44 -4.31
N SER A 40 -2.92 -8.33 -4.15
CA SER A 40 -2.79 -9.55 -4.99
C SER A 40 -3.87 -10.60 -4.72
N THR A 41 -4.79 -10.35 -3.78
CA THR A 41 -5.93 -11.23 -3.52
C THR A 41 -6.91 -11.18 -4.69
N LYS A 42 -7.38 -12.34 -5.17
CA LYS A 42 -8.43 -12.41 -6.19
C LYS A 42 -9.79 -12.04 -5.61
N SER A 43 -10.72 -11.61 -6.46
CA SER A 43 -12.05 -11.13 -6.10
C SER A 43 -12.80 -12.07 -5.16
N HIS A 44 -12.88 -13.37 -5.48
CA HIS A 44 -13.54 -14.34 -4.60
C HIS A 44 -12.90 -14.46 -3.20
N SER A 45 -11.57 -14.36 -3.11
CA SER A 45 -10.88 -14.41 -1.82
C SER A 45 -11.01 -13.10 -1.05
N TYR A 46 -11.09 -11.96 -1.76
CA TYR A 46 -11.42 -10.67 -1.17
C TYR A 46 -12.78 -10.76 -0.47
N GLU A 47 -13.84 -11.15 -1.17
CA GLU A 47 -15.19 -11.24 -0.62
C GLU A 47 -15.27 -12.04 0.69
N LEU A 48 -14.55 -13.18 0.75
CA LEU A 48 -14.48 -13.99 1.97
C LEU A 48 -13.76 -13.27 3.11
N LYS A 49 -12.60 -12.65 2.82
CA LYS A 49 -11.82 -11.87 3.80
C LYS A 49 -12.55 -10.63 4.31
N THR A 50 -13.48 -10.10 3.50
CA THR A 50 -14.28 -8.92 3.82
C THR A 50 -15.71 -9.25 4.22
N SER A 51 -15.97 -10.48 4.69
CA SER A 51 -17.34 -10.92 4.99
C SER A 51 -17.84 -10.41 6.34
N ARG A 52 -16.94 -10.16 7.29
CA ARG A 52 -17.26 -9.70 8.65
C ARG A 52 -17.61 -8.20 8.71
N PRO A 53 -18.52 -7.77 9.61
CA PRO A 53 -18.90 -6.37 9.74
C PRO A 53 -17.73 -5.40 9.93
N GLU A 54 -16.73 -5.78 10.73
CA GLU A 54 -15.56 -4.96 11.04
C GLU A 54 -14.68 -4.78 9.78
N THR A 55 -14.42 -5.86 9.05
CA THR A 55 -13.66 -5.81 7.78
C THR A 55 -14.41 -5.05 6.68
N LYS A 56 -15.74 -5.15 6.63
CA LYS A 56 -16.57 -4.38 5.68
C LYS A 56 -16.47 -2.88 5.95
N ARG A 57 -16.55 -2.49 7.23
CA ARG A 57 -16.40 -1.09 7.66
C ARG A 57 -15.01 -0.55 7.34
N LEU A 58 -13.96 -1.33 7.63
CA LEU A 58 -12.59 -0.92 7.30
C LEU A 58 -12.42 -0.69 5.78
N LEU A 59 -12.98 -1.56 4.95
CA LEU A 59 -12.75 -1.49 3.50
C LEU A 59 -13.76 -0.59 2.77
N SER A 60 -14.76 -0.03 3.45
CA SER A 60 -15.65 0.98 2.87
C SER A 60 -14.96 2.31 2.60
N PHE A 61 -13.78 2.56 3.20
CA PHE A 61 -12.95 3.73 2.87
C PHE A 61 -12.39 3.71 1.45
N PHE A 62 -12.42 2.57 0.77
CA PHE A 62 -11.97 2.42 -0.61
C PHE A 62 -13.17 2.24 -1.55
N PRO A 63 -13.55 3.24 -2.36
CA PRO A 63 -14.52 3.09 -3.43
C PRO A 63 -14.16 1.95 -4.40
N SER A 64 -15.15 1.33 -5.06
CA SER A 64 -14.93 0.11 -5.86
C SER A 64 -14.02 0.34 -7.09
N ASP A 65 -14.08 1.51 -7.70
CA ASP A 65 -13.24 1.95 -8.82
C ASP A 65 -11.77 2.18 -8.41
N ARG A 66 -11.52 2.36 -7.10
CA ARG A 66 -10.19 2.54 -6.49
C ARG A 66 -9.66 1.27 -5.82
N ARG A 67 -10.28 0.12 -6.08
CA ARG A 67 -9.81 -1.21 -5.65
C ARG A 67 -9.18 -1.94 -6.83
N VAL A 68 -7.91 -2.30 -6.70
CA VAL A 68 -7.17 -3.11 -7.65
C VAL A 68 -6.89 -4.46 -6.99
N LEU A 69 -7.53 -5.51 -7.49
CA LEU A 69 -7.41 -6.88 -6.99
C LEU A 69 -6.49 -7.72 -7.89
N GLY A 70 -6.11 -8.91 -7.42
CA GLY A 70 -5.13 -9.77 -8.10
C GLY A 70 -5.63 -10.39 -9.42
N ASP A 71 -6.92 -10.24 -9.72
CA ASP A 71 -7.56 -10.60 -10.98
C ASP A 71 -8.08 -9.37 -11.76
N ASP A 72 -7.64 -8.15 -11.39
CA ASP A 72 -7.95 -6.93 -12.12
C ASP A 72 -7.32 -6.98 -13.52
N PRO A 73 -8.10 -6.83 -14.61
CA PRO A 73 -7.61 -6.95 -15.98
C PRO A 73 -6.64 -5.82 -16.39
N ARG A 74 -6.59 -4.72 -15.63
CA ARG A 74 -5.64 -3.61 -15.87
C ARG A 74 -4.22 -3.98 -15.45
N VAL A 75 -4.06 -4.98 -14.58
CA VAL A 75 -2.74 -5.51 -14.19
C VAL A 75 -2.35 -6.58 -15.19
N ARG A 76 -1.26 -6.35 -15.94
CA ARG A 76 -0.77 -7.29 -16.96
C ARG A 76 -0.51 -8.67 -16.36
N GLN A 77 -0.83 -9.73 -17.11
CA GLN A 77 -0.57 -11.09 -16.67
C GLN A 77 0.93 -11.31 -16.40
N GLY A 78 1.26 -11.96 -15.28
CA GLY A 78 2.64 -12.14 -14.83
C GLY A 78 3.29 -10.90 -14.20
N ARG A 79 2.58 -9.76 -14.16
CA ARG A 79 3.07 -8.50 -13.56
C ARG A 79 2.43 -8.21 -12.20
N GLY A 80 2.18 -9.26 -11.41
CA GLY A 80 1.88 -9.11 -9.99
C GLY A 80 3.15 -8.67 -9.21
N LYS A 81 2.99 -8.34 -7.93
CA LYS A 81 4.12 -8.05 -7.03
C LYS A 81 5.20 -9.14 -7.19
N PRO A 82 6.49 -8.79 -7.37
CA PRO A 82 7.10 -7.49 -7.09
C PRO A 82 7.08 -6.49 -8.25
N ALA A 83 6.39 -6.75 -9.35
CA ALA A 83 6.21 -5.73 -10.37
C ALA A 83 5.34 -4.56 -9.86
N PRO A 84 5.61 -3.32 -10.30
CA PRO A 84 4.92 -2.11 -9.80
C PRO A 84 3.49 -1.94 -10.32
N ASP A 85 3.07 -2.74 -11.31
CA ASP A 85 1.84 -2.51 -12.08
C ASP A 85 0.60 -2.33 -11.20
N ILE A 86 0.45 -3.10 -10.12
CA ILE A 86 -0.73 -2.98 -9.24
C ILE A 86 -0.83 -1.61 -8.55
N TYR A 87 0.30 -1.02 -8.18
CA TYR A 87 0.35 0.32 -7.57
C TYR A 87 0.18 1.42 -8.61
N LEU A 88 0.77 1.25 -9.80
CA LEU A 88 0.58 2.20 -10.90
C LEU A 88 -0.87 2.24 -11.39
N VAL A 89 -1.55 1.10 -11.46
CA VAL A 89 -2.99 1.03 -11.76
C VAL A 89 -3.84 1.68 -10.65
N ALA A 90 -3.46 1.50 -9.39
CA ALA A 90 -4.15 2.16 -8.27
C ALA A 90 -4.00 3.68 -8.37
N LEU A 91 -2.79 4.19 -8.64
CA LEU A 91 -2.54 5.62 -8.88
C LEU A 91 -3.33 6.15 -10.08
N GLN A 92 -3.36 5.41 -11.19
CA GLN A 92 -4.17 5.78 -12.35
C GLN A 92 -5.66 5.89 -11.99
N SER A 93 -6.16 5.00 -11.13
CA SER A 93 -7.55 5.02 -10.65
C SER A 93 -7.85 6.26 -9.80
N LEU A 94 -6.90 6.66 -8.94
CA LEU A 94 -7.00 7.90 -8.16
C LEU A 94 -7.06 9.13 -9.08
N ASN A 95 -6.12 9.23 -10.02
CA ASN A 95 -6.04 10.36 -10.94
C ASN A 95 -7.20 10.43 -11.95
N SER A 96 -7.85 9.31 -12.26
CA SER A 96 -9.02 9.30 -13.16
C SER A 96 -10.32 9.73 -12.45
N ALA A 97 -10.36 9.64 -11.12
CA ALA A 97 -11.51 10.03 -10.31
C ALA A 97 -11.44 11.50 -9.86
N ALA A 98 -10.31 12.18 -10.10
CA ALA A 98 -10.14 13.59 -9.78
C ALA A 98 -10.96 14.47 -10.73
N ASP A 99 -11.59 15.52 -10.20
CA ASP A 99 -12.34 16.47 -11.01
C ASP A 99 -11.41 17.16 -12.01
N SER A 100 -11.93 17.52 -13.19
CA SER A 100 -11.16 18.16 -14.26
C SER A 100 -10.67 19.54 -13.80
N GLY A 101 -9.50 19.57 -13.15
CA GLY A 101 -8.88 20.77 -12.58
C GLY A 101 -7.88 20.47 -11.47
N GLU A 102 -7.96 19.31 -10.82
CA GLU A 102 -6.98 18.90 -9.82
C GLU A 102 -5.67 18.44 -10.48
N LYS A 103 -4.54 18.75 -9.83
CA LYS A 103 -3.22 18.30 -10.28
C LYS A 103 -3.13 16.79 -10.10
N ALA A 104 -2.69 16.08 -11.15
CA ALA A 104 -2.45 14.65 -11.06
C ALA A 104 -1.42 14.31 -9.97
N ILE A 105 -1.74 13.32 -9.14
CA ILE A 105 -0.86 12.77 -8.11
C ILE A 105 0.30 12.03 -8.81
N MET A 106 1.52 12.38 -8.43
CA MET A 106 2.73 11.76 -8.92
C MET A 106 3.12 10.54 -8.08
N PRO A 107 3.87 9.56 -8.61
CA PRO A 107 4.28 8.39 -7.82
C PRO A 107 5.06 8.75 -6.56
N ASN A 108 5.89 9.79 -6.59
CA ASN A 108 6.64 10.26 -5.43
C ASN A 108 5.79 10.99 -4.37
N GLU A 109 4.56 11.36 -4.69
CA GLU A 109 3.55 11.89 -3.76
C GLU A 109 2.73 10.74 -3.13
N CYS A 110 2.93 9.49 -3.56
CA CYS A 110 2.22 8.32 -3.03
C CYS A 110 2.96 7.68 -1.84
N LEU A 111 2.17 7.19 -0.89
CA LEU A 111 2.63 6.39 0.25
C LEU A 111 1.95 5.02 0.27
N VAL A 112 2.74 3.96 0.18
CA VAL A 112 2.28 2.56 0.26
C VAL A 112 2.42 2.04 1.68
N LEU A 113 1.35 1.52 2.26
CA LEU A 113 1.41 0.68 3.46
C LEU A 113 1.47 -0.79 3.01
N GLU A 114 2.49 -1.53 3.43
CA GLU A 114 2.64 -2.93 3.05
C GLU A 114 3.15 -3.85 4.15
N ASP A 115 2.77 -5.12 4.14
CA ASP A 115 3.30 -6.16 5.04
C ASP A 115 4.31 -7.09 4.36
N SER A 116 4.17 -7.30 3.04
CA SER A 116 4.96 -8.27 2.29
C SER A 116 6.23 -7.67 1.67
N VAL A 117 7.31 -8.46 1.65
CA VAL A 117 8.59 -8.07 1.01
C VAL A 117 8.40 -7.78 -0.49
N ALA A 118 7.65 -8.63 -1.19
CA ALA A 118 7.36 -8.43 -2.62
C ALA A 118 6.56 -7.14 -2.87
N GLY A 119 5.68 -6.75 -1.95
CA GLY A 119 4.95 -5.51 -2.05
C GLY A 119 5.78 -4.27 -1.75
N VAL A 120 6.71 -4.35 -0.80
CA VAL A 120 7.69 -3.28 -0.59
C VAL A 120 8.48 -3.04 -1.88
N GLU A 121 9.02 -4.11 -2.48
CA GLU A 121 9.75 -4.00 -3.75
C GLU A 121 8.87 -3.42 -4.86
N ALA A 122 7.61 -3.85 -4.99
CA ALA A 122 6.69 -3.28 -5.97
C ALA A 122 6.40 -1.79 -5.73
N GLY A 123 6.25 -1.35 -4.48
CA GLY A 123 6.06 0.06 -4.14
C GLY A 123 7.30 0.89 -4.48
N ARG A 124 8.50 0.37 -4.17
CA ARG A 124 9.78 0.97 -4.55
C ARG A 124 9.91 1.11 -6.06
N ARG A 125 9.64 0.03 -6.80
CA ARG A 125 9.68 0.02 -8.27
C ARG A 125 8.67 0.95 -8.92
N ALA A 126 7.58 1.26 -8.23
CA ALA A 126 6.60 2.24 -8.67
C ALA A 126 7.06 3.69 -8.44
N GLY A 127 8.20 3.92 -7.80
CA GLY A 127 8.68 5.25 -7.41
C GLY A 127 7.96 5.83 -6.19
N MET A 128 7.26 4.99 -5.43
CA MET A 128 6.44 5.41 -4.28
C MET A 128 7.17 5.24 -2.96
N ARG A 129 6.80 6.05 -1.96
CA ARG A 129 7.29 5.87 -0.59
C ARG A 129 6.61 4.63 0.01
N VAL A 130 7.29 3.91 0.92
CA VAL A 130 6.74 2.69 1.52
C VAL A 130 6.90 2.65 3.03
N VAL A 131 5.83 2.39 3.76
CA VAL A 131 5.87 1.98 5.17
C VAL A 131 5.65 0.48 5.23
N TRP A 132 6.69 -0.24 5.64
CA TRP A 132 6.65 -1.68 5.80
C TRP A 132 6.23 -2.06 7.23
N VAL A 133 5.09 -2.75 7.34
CA VAL A 133 4.46 -3.22 8.58
C VAL A 133 4.30 -4.75 8.55
N PRO A 134 5.42 -5.49 8.63
CA PRO A 134 5.40 -6.95 8.49
C PRO A 134 4.78 -7.64 9.70
N HIS A 135 4.22 -8.84 9.45
CA HIS A 135 4.00 -9.79 10.54
C HIS A 135 5.33 -10.08 11.26
N ARG A 136 5.27 -10.33 12.58
CA ARG A 136 6.46 -10.55 13.42
C ARG A 136 7.41 -11.61 12.86
N ASP A 137 6.86 -12.72 12.36
CA ASP A 137 7.68 -13.81 11.81
C ASP A 137 8.46 -13.37 10.56
N VAL A 138 7.84 -12.55 9.70
CA VAL A 138 8.50 -11.97 8.52
C VAL A 138 9.56 -10.96 8.96
N ALA A 139 9.27 -10.15 9.98
CA ALA A 139 10.25 -9.21 10.54
C ALA A 139 11.51 -9.94 11.06
N VAL A 140 11.33 -11.08 11.75
CA VAL A 140 12.42 -11.93 12.24
C VAL A 140 13.18 -12.56 11.08
N GLU A 141 12.49 -13.13 10.09
CA GLU A 141 13.11 -13.75 8.92
C GLU A 141 14.03 -12.78 8.16
N TYR A 142 13.61 -11.52 8.02
CA TYR A 142 14.33 -10.51 7.25
C TYR A 142 15.16 -9.55 8.11
N GLN A 143 15.33 -9.78 9.42
CA GLN A 143 16.00 -8.84 10.32
C GLN A 143 17.41 -8.45 9.82
N LEU A 144 18.22 -9.42 9.39
CA LEU A 144 19.57 -9.19 8.87
C LEU A 144 19.60 -8.56 7.47
N ARG A 145 18.47 -8.59 6.76
CA ARG A 145 18.31 -8.08 5.39
C ARG A 145 17.32 -6.92 5.33
N GLN A 146 16.94 -6.33 6.45
CA GLN A 146 15.89 -5.31 6.53
C GLN A 146 16.18 -4.14 5.60
N LYS A 147 17.43 -3.66 5.56
CA LYS A 147 17.85 -2.58 4.65
C LYS A 147 17.64 -2.93 3.18
N ASN A 148 17.87 -4.18 2.80
CA ASN A 148 17.63 -4.66 1.44
C ASN A 148 16.13 -4.73 1.13
N VAL A 149 15.29 -5.13 2.10
CA VAL A 149 13.83 -5.08 1.95
C VAL A 149 13.37 -3.65 1.69
N LEU A 150 13.82 -2.69 2.51
CA LEU A 150 13.43 -1.28 2.39
C LEU A 150 13.91 -0.63 1.07
N ALA A 151 15.04 -1.08 0.53
CA ALA A 151 15.51 -0.68 -0.80
C ALA A 151 14.78 -1.40 -1.95
N GLY A 152 13.95 -2.42 -1.66
CA GLY A 152 13.37 -3.32 -2.68
C GLY A 152 14.41 -4.26 -3.31
N ARG A 153 15.60 -4.41 -2.72
CA ARG A 153 16.73 -5.16 -3.27
C ARG A 153 16.87 -6.55 -2.66
N THR A 154 15.77 -7.28 -2.54
CA THR A 154 15.80 -8.60 -1.91
C THR A 154 16.30 -9.70 -2.84
N GLY A 155 16.29 -9.46 -4.15
CA GLY A 155 16.71 -10.45 -5.14
C GLY A 155 15.85 -11.72 -5.11
N MET A 156 14.63 -11.64 -4.58
CA MET A 156 13.72 -12.79 -4.52
C MET A 156 13.25 -13.22 -5.90
N ILE A 157 13.04 -12.26 -6.81
CA ILE A 157 12.56 -12.48 -8.17
C ILE A 157 13.34 -11.55 -9.09
N GLU A 158 13.98 -12.11 -10.12
CA GLU A 158 14.67 -11.34 -11.16
C GLU A 158 13.64 -10.84 -12.19
N LEU A 159 13.12 -9.64 -11.97
CA LEU A 159 12.24 -8.97 -12.93
C LEU A 159 13.00 -8.17 -14.00
N GLY A 160 14.30 -7.92 -13.81
CA GLY A 160 15.05 -6.89 -14.53
C GLY A 160 14.65 -5.48 -14.08
N ASP A 161 14.98 -4.48 -14.91
CA ASP A 161 14.71 -3.06 -14.65
C ASP A 161 15.22 -2.57 -13.29
N ASP A 162 16.44 -2.98 -12.92
CA ASP A 162 17.01 -2.69 -11.59
C ASP A 162 17.17 -1.19 -11.29
N TRP A 163 17.11 -0.33 -12.31
CA TRP A 163 17.03 1.12 -12.18
C TRP A 163 15.76 1.60 -11.44
N GLN A 164 14.74 0.75 -11.32
CA GLN A 164 13.52 1.01 -10.55
C GLN A 164 13.71 0.74 -9.04
N LEU A 165 14.77 0.05 -8.64
CA LEU A 165 15.02 -0.27 -7.23
C LEU A 165 15.49 0.97 -6.47
N GLY A 166 15.18 1.02 -5.18
CA GLY A 166 15.66 2.07 -4.29
C GLY A 166 17.13 1.92 -3.95
N GLU A 167 17.70 2.89 -3.25
CA GLU A 167 19.04 2.76 -2.67
C GLU A 167 18.94 2.39 -1.19
N ILE A 168 19.98 1.75 -0.66
CA ILE A 168 20.04 1.43 0.77
C ILE A 168 20.11 2.73 1.57
N ASP A 169 19.29 2.82 2.62
CA ASP A 169 19.24 3.96 3.55
C ASP A 169 18.86 5.31 2.89
N ASP A 170 18.15 5.29 1.75
CA ASP A 170 17.67 6.51 1.06
C ASP A 170 16.46 7.20 1.73
N GLY A 171 15.93 6.61 2.80
CA GLY A 171 14.80 7.14 3.58
C GLY A 171 13.44 7.06 2.88
N TRP A 172 13.37 6.44 1.70
CA TRP A 172 12.15 6.37 0.89
C TRP A 172 11.26 5.18 1.27
N ALA A 173 11.77 4.26 2.08
CA ALA A 173 10.96 3.32 2.83
C ALA A 173 11.40 3.23 4.29
N GLU A 174 10.45 2.91 5.17
CA GLU A 174 10.71 2.65 6.57
C GLU A 174 9.99 1.40 7.07
N ASN A 175 10.38 0.94 8.26
CA ASN A 175 9.70 -0.14 8.96
C ASN A 175 9.07 0.39 10.26
N ILE A 176 7.81 0.05 10.50
CA ILE A 176 7.15 0.25 11.80
C ILE A 176 6.53 -1.07 12.27
N PRO A 177 6.49 -1.36 13.58
CA PRO A 177 6.04 -2.65 14.10
C PRO A 177 4.50 -2.79 14.18
N SER A 178 3.76 -1.68 14.08
CA SER A 178 2.30 -1.62 14.11
C SER A 178 1.82 -0.34 13.42
N LEU A 179 0.61 -0.37 12.83
CA LEU A 179 -0.02 0.82 12.25
C LEU A 179 -0.34 1.90 13.30
N GLU A 180 -0.35 1.55 14.59
CA GLU A 180 -0.50 2.50 15.70
C GLU A 180 0.69 3.45 15.85
N HIS A 181 1.85 3.10 15.26
CA HIS A 181 3.06 3.94 15.25
C HIS A 181 3.19 4.77 13.97
N PHE A 182 2.14 4.88 13.15
CA PHE A 182 2.18 5.68 11.94
C PHE A 182 2.31 7.19 12.28
N ASP A 183 3.37 7.81 11.77
CA ASP A 183 3.70 9.22 12.01
C ASP A 183 3.15 10.10 10.88
N TYR A 184 1.99 10.72 11.09
CA TYR A 184 1.34 11.58 10.10
C TYR A 184 2.21 12.80 9.72
N GLU A 185 2.85 13.44 10.70
CA GLU A 185 3.63 14.67 10.50
C GLU A 185 4.85 14.41 9.60
N LYS A 186 5.53 13.28 9.80
CA LYS A 186 6.65 12.84 8.95
C LYS A 186 6.29 12.71 7.47
N TYR A 187 5.02 12.39 7.17
CA TYR A 187 4.51 12.28 5.81
C TYR A 187 3.85 13.56 5.31
N GLY A 188 3.85 14.64 6.10
CA GLY A 188 3.17 15.87 5.75
C GLY A 188 1.65 15.68 5.63
N ILE A 189 1.08 14.83 6.49
CA ILE A 189 -0.36 14.54 6.51
C ILE A 189 -0.97 15.29 7.70
N ASP A 190 -1.81 16.28 7.40
CA ASP A 190 -2.58 17.01 8.39
C ASP A 190 -3.92 16.29 8.62
N VAL A 191 -4.14 15.82 9.84
CA VAL A 191 -5.41 15.20 10.24
C VAL A 191 -6.22 16.28 10.96
N PRO A 192 -7.36 16.72 10.40
CA PRO A 192 -8.20 17.72 11.06
C PRO A 192 -8.56 17.26 12.48
N SER A 193 -8.84 18.21 13.36
CA SER A 193 -9.39 17.95 14.70
C SER A 193 -10.82 17.44 14.68
#